data_AF-A0A9P9S3Y4-F1
#
_entry.id   AF-A0A9P9S3Y4-F1
#
_cell.length_a   1.000
_cell.length_b   1.000
_cell.length_c   1.000
_cell.angle_alpha   90.00
_cell.angle_beta   90.00
_cell.angle_gamma   90.00
#
_symmetry.space_group_name_H-M   'P 1'
#
loop_
_entity.id
_entity.type
_entity.pdbx_description
1 polymer ?
#
loop_
_entity_poly.entity_id
_entity_poly.type
_entity_poly.pdbx_seq_one_letter_code
_entity_poly.pdbx_strand_id
1 'polypeptide(L)'
;MKFTATTIALALLAPLTLAQDPTVLARVPRDPSYLEKRANSATVVVDGLRYRTCPKTSCSAPGQFAKGTKISLECFTRTNTETINGDKGWAKLASSPGKGNWVALAFGEYVSWSGSLPAC
;
A
#
# COMPACT_ATOMS: atom_id res chain seq x y z
N MET A 1 -45.35 -56.10 20.40
CA MET A 1 -45.84 -56.92 19.26
C MET A 1 -46.52 -55.99 18.25
N LYS A 2 -46.37 -56.33 16.96
CA LYS A 2 -46.99 -55.77 15.73
C LYS A 2 -46.24 -54.62 15.05
N PHE A 3 -45.37 -55.04 14.13
CA PHE A 3 -44.95 -54.27 12.96
C PHE A 3 -46.00 -54.47 11.87
N THR A 4 -46.45 -53.39 11.24
CA THR A 4 -47.23 -53.47 10.00
C THR A 4 -46.53 -52.61 8.96
N ALA A 5 -46.00 -53.28 7.95
CA ALA A 5 -45.36 -52.69 6.79
C ALA A 5 -46.39 -52.00 5.89
N THR A 6 -46.00 -50.91 5.22
CA THR A 6 -46.70 -50.45 4.02
C THR A 6 -45.70 -49.81 3.05
N THR A 7 -45.93 -50.15 1.80
CA THR A 7 -45.12 -50.12 0.59
C THR A 7 -44.67 -48.76 0.07
N ILE A 8 -43.51 -48.81 -0.60
CA ILE A 8 -42.83 -47.78 -1.39
C ILE A 8 -43.63 -47.47 -2.66
N ALA A 9 -43.78 -46.18 -2.99
CA ALA A 9 -44.09 -45.71 -4.34
C ALA A 9 -42.96 -44.80 -4.82
N LEU A 10 -42.26 -45.25 -5.86
CA LEU A 10 -41.10 -44.62 -6.47
C LEU A 10 -41.58 -43.59 -7.51
N ALA A 11 -41.40 -42.30 -7.24
CA ALA A 11 -41.62 -41.24 -8.23
C ALA A 11 -40.26 -40.70 -8.70
N LEU A 12 -39.88 -41.08 -9.92
CA LEU A 12 -38.72 -40.57 -10.65
C LEU A 12 -38.93 -39.10 -11.01
N LEU A 13 -38.26 -38.20 -10.29
CA LEU A 13 -38.06 -36.81 -10.71
C LEU A 13 -36.63 -36.68 -11.23
N ALA A 14 -36.48 -36.64 -12.56
CA ALA A 14 -35.20 -36.34 -13.19
C ALA A 14 -34.80 -34.90 -12.86
N PRO A 15 -33.58 -34.64 -12.36
CA PRO A 15 -33.10 -33.27 -12.24
C PRO A 15 -32.83 -32.71 -13.65
N LEU A 16 -33.53 -31.63 -13.99
CA LEU A 16 -33.21 -30.76 -15.11
C LEU A 16 -31.74 -30.36 -15.00
N THR A 17 -30.89 -30.96 -15.84
CA THR A 17 -29.50 -30.54 -15.98
C THR A 17 -29.53 -29.24 -16.77
N LEU A 18 -29.54 -28.11 -16.06
CA LEU A 18 -29.24 -26.80 -16.65
C LEU A 18 -27.79 -26.86 -17.17
N ALA A 19 -27.64 -26.94 -18.49
CA ALA A 19 -26.37 -26.67 -19.13
C ALA A 19 -25.96 -25.24 -18.77
N GLN A 20 -24.98 -25.10 -17.89
CA GLN A 20 -24.36 -23.81 -17.61
C GLN A 20 -23.52 -23.44 -18.82
N ASP A 21 -23.99 -22.46 -19.59
CA ASP A 21 -23.21 -21.80 -20.63
C ASP A 21 -21.88 -21.32 -20.02
N PRO A 22 -20.70 -21.59 -20.62
CA PRO A 22 -19.44 -21.10 -20.08
C PRO A 22 -19.49 -19.58 -20.02
N THR A 23 -19.59 -19.06 -18.80
CA THR A 23 -19.52 -17.62 -18.55
C THR A 23 -18.15 -17.14 -19.00
N VAL A 24 -18.09 -16.58 -20.21
CA VAL A 24 -16.91 -15.88 -20.71
C VAL A 24 -16.70 -14.72 -19.76
N LEU A 25 -15.70 -14.83 -18.89
CA LEU A 25 -15.26 -13.74 -18.02
C LEU A 25 -14.83 -12.60 -18.93
N ALA A 26 -15.68 -11.58 -19.03
CA ALA A 26 -15.32 -10.33 -19.69
C ALA A 26 -14.00 -9.84 -19.08
N ARG A 27 -12.97 -9.72 -19.91
CA ARG A 27 -11.67 -9.21 -19.51
C ARG A 27 -11.87 -7.77 -19.05
N VAL A 28 -11.94 -7.56 -17.73
CA VAL A 28 -11.97 -6.22 -17.13
C VAL A 28 -10.79 -5.44 -17.73
N PRO A 29 -11.02 -4.31 -18.42
CA PRO A 29 -9.93 -3.46 -18.87
C PRO A 29 -9.09 -3.09 -17.65
N ARG A 30 -7.82 -3.52 -17.62
CA ARG A 30 -6.85 -3.00 -16.66
C ARG A 30 -6.56 -1.57 -17.08
N ASP A 31 -7.39 -0.64 -16.60
CA ASP A 31 -7.06 0.77 -16.66
C ASP A 31 -5.82 0.98 -15.77
N PRO A 32 -4.66 1.36 -16.33
CA PRO A 32 -3.45 1.56 -15.54
C PRO A 32 -3.61 2.69 -14.51
N SER A 33 -4.64 3.54 -14.64
CA SER A 33 -4.96 4.57 -13.64
C SER A 33 -5.57 4.02 -12.34
N TYR A 34 -6.01 2.75 -12.33
CA TYR A 34 -6.56 2.07 -11.14
C TYR A 34 -5.53 1.28 -10.33
N LEU A 35 -4.29 1.13 -10.82
CA LEU A 35 -3.19 0.66 -9.99
C LEU A 35 -2.73 1.82 -9.10
N GLU A 36 -3.48 2.06 -8.03
CA GLU A 36 -3.12 3.06 -7.03
C GLU A 36 -1.66 2.81 -6.62
N LYS A 37 -0.82 3.83 -6.82
CA LYS A 37 0.60 3.79 -6.47
C LYS A 37 0.68 3.46 -4.98
N ARG A 38 0.99 2.21 -4.65
CA ARG A 38 1.02 1.77 -3.26
C ARG A 38 2.06 2.60 -2.53
N ALA A 39 1.59 3.43 -1.60
CA ALA A 39 2.49 4.11 -0.69
C ALA A 39 3.27 3.06 0.11
N ASN A 40 4.57 3.24 0.22
CA ASN A 40 5.46 2.33 0.93
C ASN A 40 5.39 2.63 2.43
N SER A 41 5.02 1.63 3.24
CA SER A 41 5.04 1.76 4.69
C SER A 41 6.48 1.93 5.19
N ALA A 42 6.67 2.85 6.13
CA ALA A 42 7.96 3.14 6.71
C ALA A 42 7.85 3.48 8.21
N THR A 43 8.98 3.39 8.91
CA THR A 43 9.12 3.66 10.34
C THR A 43 10.25 4.64 10.56
N VAL A 44 9.99 5.69 11.33
CA VAL A 44 11.02 6.65 11.72
C VAL A 44 11.97 6.03 12.73
N VAL A 45 13.28 6.14 12.50
CA VAL A 45 14.33 5.46 13.27
C VAL A 45 15.06 6.42 14.24
N VAL A 46 15.01 7.73 13.95
CA VAL A 46 15.59 8.79 14.79
C VAL A 46 14.52 9.59 15.51
N ASP A 47 14.90 10.28 16.60
CA ASP A 47 13.98 11.18 17.26
C ASP A 47 14.00 12.57 16.60
N GLY A 48 12.84 13.22 16.56
CA GLY A 48 12.70 14.57 15.99
C GLY A 48 12.94 14.67 14.47
N LEU A 49 12.61 13.64 13.69
CA LEU A 49 12.74 13.69 12.22
C LEU A 49 11.81 14.75 11.63
N ARG A 50 12.37 15.86 11.16
CA ARG A 50 11.60 16.97 10.57
C ARG A 50 11.17 16.67 9.14
N TYR A 51 9.91 16.93 8.82
CA TYR A 51 9.43 16.96 7.43
C TYR A 51 9.41 18.38 6.89
N ARG A 52 9.79 18.55 5.63
CA ARG A 52 10.11 19.85 5.03
C ARG A 52 9.39 20.08 3.71
N THR A 53 9.10 21.34 3.39
CA THR A 53 8.38 21.70 2.15
C THR A 53 9.17 21.43 0.87
N CYS A 54 10.49 21.26 0.98
CA CYS A 54 11.37 20.82 -0.11
C CYS A 54 12.48 19.90 0.43
N PRO A 55 13.22 19.17 -0.43
CA PRO A 55 14.25 18.21 -0.02
C PRO A 55 15.60 18.88 0.34
N LYS A 56 15.55 19.90 1.20
CA LYS A 56 16.68 20.66 1.74
C LYS A 56 16.39 21.11 3.17
N THR A 57 17.40 21.24 4.00
CA THR A 57 17.29 21.70 5.39
C THR A 57 17.04 23.20 5.53
N SER A 58 17.32 23.98 4.49
CA SER A 58 16.95 25.40 4.42
C SER A 58 15.44 25.62 4.21
N CYS A 59 14.71 24.60 3.73
CA CYS A 59 13.27 24.69 3.55
C CYS A 59 12.51 24.58 4.86
N SER A 60 11.36 25.26 4.93
CA SER A 60 10.47 25.29 6.09
C SER A 60 10.15 23.88 6.58
N ALA A 61 10.21 23.69 7.89
CA ALA A 61 9.91 22.43 8.56
C ALA A 61 8.66 22.56 9.42
N PRO A 62 7.45 22.43 8.83
CA PRO A 62 6.17 22.64 9.51
C PRO A 62 5.90 21.66 10.67
N GLY A 63 6.66 20.59 10.79
CA GLY A 63 6.58 19.68 11.93
C GLY A 63 7.68 18.63 11.92
N GLN A 64 7.51 17.63 12.80
CA GLN A 64 8.45 16.53 12.98
C GLN A 64 7.74 15.26 13.45
N PHE A 65 8.43 14.14 13.32
CA PHE A 65 8.02 12.84 13.83
C PHE A 65 8.93 12.39 14.96
N ALA A 66 8.34 11.73 15.95
CA ALA A 66 9.10 11.03 16.98
C ALA A 66 9.63 9.69 16.44
N LYS A 67 10.68 9.16 17.07
CA LYS A 67 11.16 7.80 16.79
C LYS A 67 10.04 6.76 16.92
N GLY A 68 10.03 5.77 16.02
CA GLY A 68 9.03 4.71 15.98
C GLY A 68 7.73 5.07 15.25
N THR A 69 7.53 6.34 14.89
CA THR A 69 6.34 6.77 14.15
C THR A 69 6.23 6.02 12.82
N LYS A 70 5.04 5.49 12.53
CA LYS A 70 4.71 4.88 11.24
C LYS A 70 4.29 5.96 10.25
N ILE A 71 4.94 6.00 9.11
CA ILE A 71 4.69 6.94 8.02
C ILE A 71 4.54 6.17 6.70
N SER A 72 4.03 6.84 5.67
CA SER A 72 3.98 6.29 4.32
C SER A 72 4.76 7.16 3.34
N LEU A 73 5.55 6.54 2.47
CA LEU A 73 6.39 7.21 1.48
C LEU A 73 5.82 7.01 0.07
N GLU A 74 5.78 8.07 -0.72
CA GLU A 74 5.25 8.05 -2.08
C GLU A 74 6.35 7.73 -3.11
N CYS A 75 7.46 8.46 -3.05
CA CYS A 75 8.60 8.35 -3.96
C CYS A 75 9.84 8.97 -3.32
N PHE A 76 11.01 8.83 -3.95
CA PHE A 76 12.25 9.50 -3.54
C PHE A 76 12.89 10.32 -4.64
N THR A 77 13.71 11.30 -4.29
CA THR A 77 14.60 11.97 -5.23
C THR A 77 16.00 12.12 -4.64
N ARG A 78 16.99 12.21 -5.53
CA ARG A 78 18.39 12.55 -5.23
C ARG A 78 18.89 13.75 -6.03
N THR A 79 18.01 14.33 -6.85
CA THR A 79 18.34 15.43 -7.77
C THR A 79 18.03 16.75 -7.08
N ASN A 80 18.97 17.70 -7.12
CA ASN A 80 18.81 19.04 -6.52
C ASN A 80 18.45 19.01 -5.01
N THR A 81 18.86 17.98 -4.30
CA THR A 81 18.64 17.80 -2.86
C THR A 81 19.86 18.17 -2.04
N GLU A 82 19.66 18.41 -0.76
CA GLU A 82 20.76 18.55 0.20
C GLU A 82 21.31 17.19 0.63
N THR A 83 22.62 17.13 0.87
CA THR A 83 23.30 15.92 1.36
C THR A 83 23.28 15.89 2.88
N ILE A 84 22.71 14.83 3.46
CA ILE A 84 22.66 14.59 4.91
C ILE A 84 23.31 13.24 5.17
N ASN A 85 24.28 13.20 6.08
CA ASN A 85 25.06 11.99 6.41
C ASN A 85 25.63 11.30 5.14
N GLY A 86 26.04 12.08 4.15
CA GLY A 86 26.56 11.55 2.87
C GLY A 86 25.50 11.07 1.88
N ASP A 87 24.21 11.05 2.23
CA ASP A 87 23.12 10.66 1.33
C ASP A 87 22.39 11.90 0.78
N LYS A 88 22.08 11.86 -0.52
CA LYS A 88 21.22 12.84 -1.20
C LYS A 88 19.76 12.40 -1.25
N GLY A 89 19.42 11.24 -0.70
CA GLY A 89 18.09 10.67 -0.70
C GLY A 89 17.10 11.44 0.17
N TRP A 90 16.02 11.90 -0.44
CA TRP A 90 14.85 12.44 0.25
C TRP A 90 13.59 11.76 -0.25
N ALA A 91 12.70 11.39 0.66
CA ALA A 91 11.43 10.76 0.33
C ALA A 91 10.26 11.71 0.57
N LYS A 92 9.29 11.66 -0.35
CA LYS A 92 8.04 12.40 -0.26
C LYS A 92 7.03 11.62 0.56
N LEU A 93 6.35 12.29 1.50
CA LEU A 93 5.34 11.70 2.36
C LEU A 93 4.01 11.52 1.62
N ALA A 94 3.43 10.33 1.73
CA ALA A 94 2.12 9.99 1.16
C ALA A 94 0.96 10.22 2.15
N SER A 95 1.25 10.19 3.46
CA SER A 95 0.25 10.26 4.53
C SER A 95 0.39 11.51 5.38
N SER A 96 -0.69 11.87 6.08
CA SER A 96 -0.66 12.91 7.10
C SER A 96 -0.02 12.42 8.41
N PRO A 97 0.52 13.32 9.24
CA PRO A 97 0.78 14.73 8.93
C PRO A 97 1.93 14.87 7.92
N GLY A 98 1.92 15.97 7.16
CA GLY A 98 3.01 16.29 6.22
C GLY A 98 2.90 15.64 4.84
N LYS A 99 1.73 15.14 4.42
CA LYS A 99 1.50 14.67 3.04
C LYS A 99 2.01 15.70 2.02
N GLY A 100 2.81 15.26 1.06
CA GLY A 100 3.44 16.10 0.04
C GLY A 100 4.77 16.73 0.43
N ASN A 101 5.13 16.72 1.73
CA ASN A 101 6.44 17.18 2.22
C ASN A 101 7.50 16.08 2.15
N TRP A 102 8.73 16.43 2.49
CA TRP A 102 9.92 15.62 2.31
C TRP A 102 10.61 15.30 3.63
N VAL A 103 11.11 14.08 3.76
CA VAL A 103 11.99 13.63 4.84
C VAL A 103 13.31 13.13 4.26
N ALA A 104 14.42 13.38 4.96
CA ALA A 104 15.70 12.83 4.58
C ALA A 104 15.76 11.33 4.88
N LEU A 105 16.35 10.56 3.96
CA LEU A 105 16.49 9.10 4.13
C LEU A 105 17.77 8.73 4.89
N ALA A 106 18.88 9.43 4.63
CA ALA A 106 20.18 9.18 5.25
C ALA A 106 20.59 7.70 5.18
N PHE A 107 20.57 7.09 3.99
CA PHE A 107 20.81 5.65 3.79
C PHE A 107 19.92 4.71 4.61
N GLY A 108 18.76 5.18 5.07
CA GLY A 108 17.85 4.42 5.93
C GLY A 108 18.07 4.61 7.43
N GLU A 109 19.04 5.43 7.83
CA GLU A 109 19.29 5.74 9.24
C GLU A 109 18.15 6.55 9.87
N TYR A 110 17.42 7.34 9.07
CA TYR A 110 16.33 8.18 9.57
C TYR A 110 14.97 7.51 9.42
N VAL A 111 14.80 6.72 8.37
CA VAL A 111 13.55 6.04 8.02
C VAL A 111 13.86 4.66 7.47
N SER A 112 13.25 3.63 8.05
CA SER A 112 13.29 2.26 7.54
C SER A 112 11.99 1.95 6.80
N TRP A 113 12.05 1.44 5.56
CA TRP A 113 10.87 1.16 4.73
C TRP A 113 10.93 -0.24 4.11
N SER A 114 9.78 -0.82 3.78
CA SER A 114 9.64 -2.26 3.51
C SER A 114 9.69 -2.68 2.03
N GLY A 115 9.92 -1.75 1.10
CA GLY A 115 9.84 -2.03 -0.35
C GLY A 115 10.63 -1.06 -1.22
N SER A 116 10.69 -1.31 -2.53
CA SER A 116 11.32 -0.37 -3.45
C SER A 116 10.50 0.91 -3.55
N LEU A 117 11.14 2.05 -3.28
CA LEU A 117 10.54 3.36 -3.44
C LEU A 117 10.82 3.83 -4.88
N PRO A 118 9.82 4.21 -5.70
CA PRO A 118 10.07 4.72 -7.04
C PRO A 118 10.65 6.14 -7.00
N ALA A 119 11.32 6.55 -8.07
CA ALA A 119 11.76 7.94 -8.21
C ALA A 119 10.55 8.90 -8.31
N CYS A 120 10.70 10.09 -7.72
CA CYS A 120 10.01 11.30 -8.14
C CYS A 120 10.81 11.92 -9.30
#